data_AF-A0A356WGR2-F1
#
_entry.id   AF-A0A356WGR2-F1
#
_cell.length_a   1.000
_cell.length_b   1.000
_cell.length_c   1.000
_cell.angle_alpha   90.00
_cell.angle_beta   90.00
_cell.angle_gamma   90.00
#
_symmetry.space_group_name_H-M   'P 1'
#
loop_
_entity.id
_entity.type
_entity.pdbx_description
1 polymer ?
#
loop_
_entity_poly.entity_id
_entity_poly.type
_entity_poly.pdbx_seq_one_letter_code
_entity_poly.pdbx_strand_id
1 'polypeptide(L)'
;MHPHQLIPRDKSAVAGAKIGKTSVRRVWRFARPYRRSILGFLATILVSSVIALVPPLLFRLIVDEAIPDADKRRIVFLTVILVIVAVGDALLQIVQRWYSARIGEGLIYDLRVALFDKVQSMPIAFFTRTQTGALISRLNNDVVGAQTAVTGT
;
A
#
# COMPACT_ATOMS: atom_id res chain seq x y z
N MET A 1 9.59 -32.66 -20.29
CA MET A 1 8.95 -31.33 -20.35
C MET A 1 8.99 -30.69 -18.97
N HIS A 2 9.60 -29.52 -18.86
CA HIS A 2 9.94 -28.90 -17.58
C HIS A 2 8.75 -28.11 -16.97
N PRO A 3 8.36 -28.32 -15.69
CA PRO A 3 7.14 -27.72 -15.11
C PRO A 3 7.20 -26.22 -14.79
N HIS A 4 8.30 -25.54 -15.08
CA HIS A 4 8.51 -24.12 -14.74
C HIS A 4 7.91 -23.12 -15.76
N GLN A 5 7.15 -23.60 -16.74
CA GLN A 5 6.55 -22.77 -17.80
C GLN A 5 5.05 -22.45 -17.60
N LEU A 6 4.43 -22.83 -16.47
CA LEU A 6 3.00 -22.64 -16.24
C LEU A 6 2.58 -21.23 -15.75
N ILE A 7 3.52 -20.29 -15.65
CA ILE A 7 3.17 -18.86 -15.57
C ILE A 7 3.54 -18.27 -16.92
N PRO A 8 2.56 -17.87 -17.75
CA PRO A 8 2.85 -17.05 -18.91
C PRO A 8 3.54 -15.78 -18.40
N ARG A 9 4.87 -15.69 -18.57
CA ARG A 9 5.61 -14.41 -18.52
C ARG A 9 5.21 -13.51 -19.70
N ASP A 10 4.32 -14.00 -20.55
CA ASP A 10 3.76 -13.29 -21.66
C ASP A 10 2.72 -12.29 -21.15
N LYS A 11 3.14 -11.03 -20.99
CA LYS A 11 2.27 -9.92 -20.61
C LYS A 11 1.07 -9.78 -21.57
N SER A 12 1.16 -10.32 -22.80
CA SER A 12 0.07 -10.37 -23.77
C SER A 12 -1.08 -11.32 -23.37
N ALA A 13 -0.81 -12.37 -22.59
CA ALA A 13 -1.83 -13.30 -22.10
C ALA A 13 -2.76 -12.68 -21.04
N VAL A 14 -2.31 -11.61 -20.38
CA VAL A 14 -3.05 -10.84 -19.37
C VAL A 14 -3.53 -9.48 -19.91
N ALA A 15 -3.10 -9.10 -21.11
CA ALA A 15 -3.52 -7.87 -21.77
C ALA A 15 -5.01 -7.97 -22.14
N GLY A 16 -5.87 -7.38 -21.31
CA GLY A 16 -7.33 -7.41 -21.48
C GLY A 16 -8.08 -8.35 -20.54
N ALA A 17 -7.39 -9.03 -19.63
CA ALA A 17 -8.05 -9.84 -18.59
C ALA A 17 -8.82 -8.92 -17.62
N LYS A 18 -10.16 -8.99 -17.66
CA LYS A 18 -11.02 -8.26 -16.70
C LYS A 18 -11.00 -8.99 -15.35
N ILE A 19 -10.83 -8.24 -14.27
CA ILE A 19 -10.90 -8.82 -12.92
C ILE A 19 -12.31 -9.36 -12.69
N GLY A 20 -12.44 -10.68 -12.61
CA GLY A 20 -13.71 -11.34 -12.35
C GLY A 20 -14.24 -10.97 -10.97
N LYS A 21 -15.56 -10.74 -10.86
CA LYS A 21 -16.26 -10.42 -9.58
C LYS A 21 -15.94 -11.42 -8.46
N THR A 22 -15.68 -12.68 -8.81
CA THR A 22 -15.28 -13.75 -7.89
C THR A 22 -13.89 -13.55 -7.30
N SER A 23 -12.92 -13.03 -8.06
CA SER A 23 -11.57 -12.71 -7.59
C SER A 23 -11.60 -11.55 -6.60
N VAL A 24 -12.36 -10.48 -6.91
CA VAL A 24 -12.54 -9.33 -6.01
C VAL A 24 -13.16 -9.77 -4.68
N ARG A 25 -14.19 -10.63 -4.72
CA ARG A 25 -14.83 -11.16 -3.51
C ARG A 25 -13.87 -11.99 -2.65
N ARG A 26 -12.93 -12.72 -3.26
CA ARG A 26 -11.90 -13.48 -2.53
C ARG A 26 -10.87 -12.57 -1.87
N VAL A 27 -10.37 -11.56 -2.59
CA VAL A 27 -9.46 -10.54 -2.04
C VAL A 27 -10.12 -9.81 -0.87
N TRP A 28 -11.39 -9.42 -1.04
CA TRP A 28 -12.15 -8.75 0.01
C TRP A 28 -12.32 -9.59 1.27
N ARG A 29 -12.39 -10.93 1.17
CA ARG A 29 -12.46 -11.81 2.35
C ARG A 29 -11.21 -11.69 3.22
N PHE A 30 -10.03 -11.59 2.62
CA PHE A 30 -8.76 -11.43 3.33
C PHE A 30 -8.52 -9.98 3.78
N ALA A 31 -9.04 -8.98 3.05
CA ALA A 31 -8.93 -7.57 3.44
C ALA A 31 -9.94 -7.14 4.53
N ARG A 32 -11.10 -7.81 4.63
CA ARG A 32 -12.19 -7.46 5.55
C ARG A 32 -11.78 -7.28 7.03
N PRO A 33 -10.92 -8.11 7.62
CA PRO A 33 -10.44 -7.91 9.00
C PRO A 33 -9.75 -6.55 9.20
N TYR A 34 -9.05 -6.07 8.16
CA TYR A 34 -8.29 -4.81 8.17
C TYR A 34 -9.12 -3.58 7.78
N ARG A 35 -10.44 -3.71 7.57
CA ARG A 35 -11.30 -2.60 7.11
C ARG A 35 -11.22 -1.32 7.95
N ARG A 36 -11.05 -1.43 9.27
CA ARG A 36 -10.91 -0.26 10.16
C ARG A 36 -9.58 0.45 9.94
N SER A 37 -8.50 -0.31 9.79
CA SER A 37 -7.19 0.21 9.46
C SER A 37 -7.16 0.85 8.07
N ILE A 38 -7.83 0.24 7.08
CA ILE A 38 -7.98 0.79 5.73
C ILE A 38 -8.77 2.11 5.77
N LEU A 39 -9.87 2.18 6.51
CA LEU A 39 -10.64 3.42 6.67
C LEU A 39 -9.81 4.52 7.35
N GLY A 40 -9.06 4.18 8.40
CA GLY A 40 -8.13 5.12 9.04
C GLY A 40 -7.04 5.60 8.08
N PHE A 41 -6.45 4.69 7.31
CA PHE A 41 -5.46 5.00 6.29
C PHE A 41 -6.01 5.98 5.23
N LEU A 42 -7.19 5.69 4.68
CA LEU A 42 -7.87 6.56 3.71
C LEU A 42 -8.20 7.94 4.30
N ALA A 43 -8.68 8.00 5.54
CA ALA A 43 -8.92 9.27 6.22
C ALA A 43 -7.62 10.09 6.35
N THR A 44 -6.51 9.43 6.66
CA THR A 44 -5.19 10.09 6.79
C THR A 44 -4.69 10.63 5.45
N ILE A 45 -4.97 9.91 4.35
CA ILE A 45 -4.66 10.35 2.98
C ILE A 45 -5.47 11.60 2.61
N LEU A 46 -6.76 11.63 2.92
CA LEU A 46 -7.60 12.80 2.66
C LEU A 46 -7.10 14.02 3.42
N VAL A 47 -6.74 13.85 4.70
CA VAL A 47 -6.18 14.92 5.53
C VAL A 47 -4.84 15.41 4.98
N SER A 48 -3.91 14.50 4.63
CA SER A 48 -2.62 14.92 4.07
C SER A 48 -2.77 15.61 2.72
N SER A 49 -3.76 15.18 1.90
CA SER A 49 -4.06 15.83 0.63
C SER A 49 -4.46 17.29 0.83
N VAL A 50 -5.29 17.60 1.84
CA VAL A 50 -5.65 18.99 2.15
C VAL A 50 -4.45 19.77 2.68
N ILE A 51 -3.65 19.17 3.56
CA ILE A 51 -2.46 19.81 4.14
C ILE A 51 -1.41 20.11 3.07
N ALA A 52 -1.28 19.28 2.04
CA ALA A 52 -0.36 19.50 0.93
C ALA A 52 -0.62 20.80 0.15
N LEU A 53 -1.83 21.36 0.22
CA LEU A 53 -2.16 22.66 -0.38
C LEU A 53 -1.72 23.85 0.49
N VAL A 54 -1.43 23.64 1.78
CA VAL A 54 -1.10 24.73 2.70
C VAL A 54 0.26 25.38 2.38
N PRO A 55 1.36 24.62 2.14
CA PRO A 55 2.65 25.21 1.79
C PRO A 55 2.61 26.19 0.61
N PRO A 56 2.04 25.86 -0.58
CA PRO A 56 2.02 26.81 -1.70
C PRO A 56 1.21 28.08 -1.40
N LEU A 57 0.13 27.99 -0.60
CA LEU A 57 -0.64 29.17 -0.18
C LEU A 57 0.15 30.06 0.79
N LEU A 58 0.86 29.46 1.75
CA LEU A 58 1.73 30.20 2.67
C LEU A 58 2.91 30.85 1.93
N PHE A 59 3.52 30.13 0.99
CA PHE A 59 4.58 30.68 0.15
C PHE A 59 4.09 31.88 -0.66
N ARG A 60 2.89 31.79 -1.24
CA ARG A 60 2.26 32.92 -1.93
C ARG A 60 2.11 34.14 -1.02
N LEU A 61 1.59 33.97 0.19
CA LEU A 61 1.44 35.08 1.15
C LEU A 61 2.78 35.69 1.57
N ILE A 62 3.83 34.87 1.71
CA ILE A 62 5.17 35.34 2.04
C ILE A 62 5.74 36.18 0.88
N VAL A 63 5.65 35.66 -0.34
CA VAL A 63 6.28 36.27 -1.53
C VAL A 63 5.51 37.48 -2.03
N ASP A 64 4.18 37.39 -2.11
CA ASP A 64 3.34 38.43 -2.73
C ASP A 64 3.02 39.59 -1.78
N GLU A 65 3.00 39.36 -0.46
CA GLU A 65 2.59 40.38 0.52
C GLU A 65 3.71 40.68 1.53
N ALA A 66 4.19 39.66 2.25
CA ALA A 66 5.08 39.90 3.39
C ALA A 66 6.47 40.45 3.01
N ILE A 67 7.02 40.00 1.86
CA ILE A 67 8.30 40.50 1.34
C ILE A 67 8.17 41.94 0.79
N PRO A 68 7.19 42.25 -0.10
CA PRO A 68 6.99 43.61 -0.60
C PRO A 68 6.72 44.64 0.49
N ASP A 69 5.95 44.28 1.52
CA ASP A 69 5.65 45.16 2.66
C ASP A 69 6.84 45.32 3.64
N ALA A 70 7.95 44.60 3.41
CA ALA A 70 9.10 44.50 4.32
C ALA A 70 8.72 44.13 5.77
N ASP A 71 7.57 43.48 5.97
CA ASP A 71 7.07 43.09 7.29
C ASP A 71 7.75 41.80 7.77
N LYS A 72 8.90 41.99 8.42
CA LYS A 72 9.69 40.90 9.01
C LYS A 72 8.89 40.07 10.01
N ARG A 73 7.94 40.68 10.74
CA ARG A 73 7.13 39.97 11.74
C ARG A 73 6.16 39.02 11.06
N ARG A 74 5.52 39.46 9.98
CA ARG A 74 4.63 38.63 9.15
C ARG A 74 5.39 37.49 8.47
N ILE A 75 6.60 37.76 7.95
CA ILE A 75 7.48 36.72 7.38
C ILE A 75 7.79 35.64 8.41
N VAL A 76 8.25 36.02 9.61
CA VAL A 76 8.59 35.06 10.68
C VAL A 76 7.35 34.26 11.09
N PHE A 77 6.20 34.92 11.27
CA PHE A 77 4.96 34.25 11.65
C PHE A 77 4.52 33.19 10.62
N LEU A 78 4.47 33.56 9.33
CA LEU A 78 4.09 32.64 8.25
C LEU A 78 5.11 31.49 8.10
N THR A 79 6.39 31.78 8.31
CA THR A 79 7.45 30.76 8.29
C THR A 79 7.30 29.76 9.44
N VAL A 80 6.97 30.23 10.65
CA VAL A 80 6.70 29.35 11.80
C VAL A 80 5.50 28.44 11.52
N ILE A 81 4.41 28.99 10.95
CA ILE A 81 3.26 28.17 10.52
C ILE A 81 3.69 27.13 9.48
N LEU A 82 4.50 27.51 8.49
CA LEU A 82 5.01 26.59 7.47
C LEU A 82 5.79 25.43 8.11
N VAL A 83 6.65 25.71 9.09
CA VAL A 83 7.40 24.68 9.82
C VAL A 83 6.46 23.75 10.59
N ILE A 84 5.45 24.29 11.28
CA ILE A 84 4.44 23.50 12.00
C ILE A 84 3.69 22.58 11.04
N VAL A 85 3.27 23.10 9.87
CA VAL A 85 2.60 22.34 8.82
C VAL A 85 3.49 21.23 8.30
N ALA A 86 4.77 21.50 8.03
CA ALA A 86 5.73 20.51 7.56
C ALA A 86 5.95 19.38 8.59
N VAL A 87 6.05 19.73 9.88
CA VAL A 87 6.12 18.73 10.97
C VAL A 87 4.83 17.91 11.03
N GLY A 88 3.67 18.54 10.89
CA GLY A 88 2.37 17.87 10.84
C GLY A 88 2.27 16.88 9.67
N ASP A 89 2.72 17.27 8.48
CA ASP A 89 2.75 16.38 7.32
C ASP A 89 3.69 15.19 7.55
N ALA A 90 4.88 15.41 8.09
CA ALA A 90 5.82 14.34 8.42
C ALA A 90 5.22 13.32 9.41
N LEU A 91 4.48 13.79 10.43
CA LEU A 91 3.77 12.92 11.36
C LEU A 91 2.67 12.11 10.66
N LEU A 92 1.89 12.74 9.77
CA LEU A 92 0.88 12.03 8.98
C LEU A 92 1.51 10.96 8.09
N GLN A 93 2.66 11.24 7.47
CA GLN A 93 3.39 10.24 6.69
C GLN A 93 3.82 9.04 7.55
N ILE A 94 4.26 9.26 8.79
CA ILE A 94 4.61 8.16 9.71
C ILE A 94 3.35 7.32 10.03
N VAL A 95 2.22 7.97 10.33
CA VAL A 95 0.95 7.29 10.60
C VAL A 95 0.48 6.49 9.38
N GLN A 96 0.58 7.06 8.18
CA GLN A 96 0.27 6.38 6.92
C GLN A 96 1.17 5.15 6.70
N ARG A 97 2.49 5.28 6.92
CA ARG A 97 3.43 4.14 6.85
C ARG A 97 3.08 3.05 7.85
N TRP A 98 2.70 3.42 9.08
CA TRP A 98 2.28 2.47 10.11
C TRP A 98 1.01 1.71 9.71
N TYR A 99 -0.01 2.41 9.21
CA TYR A 99 -1.21 1.76 8.67
C TYR A 99 -0.88 0.82 7.52
N SER A 100 -0.10 1.29 6.55
CA SER A 100 0.31 0.50 5.38
C SER A 100 1.04 -0.77 5.79
N ALA A 101 2.01 -0.67 6.71
CA ALA A 101 2.72 -1.83 7.25
C ALA A 101 1.77 -2.78 8.00
N ARG A 102 0.89 -2.27 8.86
CA ARG A 102 -0.04 -3.10 9.64
C ARG A 102 -1.02 -3.87 8.75
N ILE A 103 -1.49 -3.25 7.67
CA ILE A 103 -2.39 -3.86 6.68
C ILE A 103 -1.61 -4.88 5.84
N GLY A 104 -0.46 -4.49 5.29
CA GLY A 104 0.36 -5.33 4.42
C GLY A 104 0.87 -6.58 5.13
N GLU A 105 1.51 -6.41 6.29
CA GLU A 105 2.07 -7.50 7.09
C GLU A 105 0.97 -8.43 7.65
N GLY A 106 -0.19 -7.86 8.01
CA GLY A 106 -1.32 -8.68 8.41
C GLY A 106 -1.87 -9.54 7.25
N LEU A 107 -2.00 -8.92 6.07
CA LEU A 107 -2.50 -9.62 4.88
C LEU A 107 -1.56 -10.76 4.45
N ILE A 108 -0.25 -10.52 4.41
CA ILE A 108 0.73 -11.56 4.06
C ILE A 108 0.75 -12.68 5.10
N TYR A 109 0.63 -12.35 6.39
CA TYR A 109 0.54 -13.35 7.45
C TYR A 109 -0.66 -14.28 7.22
N ASP A 110 -1.85 -13.71 7.04
CA ASP A 110 -3.08 -14.48 6.84
C ASP A 110 -3.03 -15.34 5.57
N LEU A 111 -2.44 -14.81 4.48
CA LEU A 111 -2.24 -15.55 3.24
C LEU A 111 -1.26 -16.72 3.43
N ARG A 112 -0.13 -16.49 4.11
CA ARG A 112 0.84 -17.56 4.38
C ARG A 112 0.23 -18.67 5.22
N VAL A 113 -0.47 -18.33 6.31
CA VAL A 113 -1.15 -19.31 7.16
C VAL A 113 -2.14 -20.14 6.35
N ALA A 114 -3.03 -19.50 5.59
CA ALA A 114 -4.02 -20.21 4.78
C ALA A 114 -3.40 -21.11 3.71
N LEU A 115 -2.27 -20.69 3.11
CA LEU A 115 -1.53 -21.51 2.15
C LEU A 115 -0.85 -22.70 2.81
N PHE A 116 -0.20 -22.51 3.97
CA PHE A 116 0.44 -23.59 4.71
C PHE A 116 -0.56 -24.64 5.17
N ASP A 117 -1.68 -24.23 5.77
CA ASP A 117 -2.76 -25.14 6.17
C ASP A 117 -3.27 -25.95 4.98
N LYS A 118 -3.42 -25.29 3.83
CA LYS A 118 -3.89 -25.96 2.62
C LYS A 118 -2.88 -26.98 2.12
N VAL A 119 -1.59 -26.63 2.07
CA VAL A 119 -0.51 -27.53 1.65
C VAL A 119 -0.42 -28.76 2.56
N GLN A 120 -0.50 -28.58 3.88
CA GLN A 120 -0.45 -29.69 4.84
C GLN A 120 -1.63 -30.67 4.66
N SER A 121 -2.79 -30.18 4.23
CA SER A 121 -3.98 -31.02 3.96
C SER A 121 -3.95 -31.77 2.62
N MET A 122 -2.93 -31.59 1.76
CA MET A 122 -2.91 -32.19 0.42
C MET A 122 -2.41 -33.64 0.43
N PRO A 123 -2.97 -34.54 -0.40
CA PRO A 123 -2.48 -35.92 -0.53
C PRO A 123 -1.04 -35.98 -1.04
N ILE A 124 -0.28 -36.98 -0.60
CA ILE A 124 1.12 -37.23 -1.04
C ILE A 124 1.23 -37.33 -2.57
N ALA A 125 0.20 -37.84 -3.25
CA ALA A 125 0.12 -37.92 -4.71
C ALA A 125 0.20 -36.55 -5.43
N PHE A 126 -0.12 -35.44 -4.75
CA PHE A 126 0.05 -34.09 -5.28
C PHE A 126 1.54 -33.69 -5.33
N PHE A 127 2.31 -34.10 -4.32
CA PHE A 127 3.73 -33.78 -4.16
C PHE A 127 4.64 -34.65 -5.03
N THR A 128 4.18 -35.82 -5.47
CA THR A 128 4.92 -36.64 -6.45
C THR A 128 4.79 -36.11 -7.89
N ARG A 129 3.77 -35.28 -8.19
CA ARG A 129 3.57 -34.66 -9.51
C ARG A 129 4.06 -33.22 -9.62
N THR A 130 4.23 -32.53 -8.50
CA THR A 130 4.55 -31.10 -8.46
C THR A 130 5.86 -30.86 -7.70
N GLN A 131 6.83 -30.19 -8.31
CA GLN A 131 8.11 -29.88 -7.64
C GLN A 131 7.89 -29.00 -6.40
N THR A 132 8.34 -29.46 -5.24
CA THR A 132 8.26 -28.75 -3.95
C THR A 132 8.82 -27.33 -4.02
N GLY A 133 9.86 -27.09 -4.84
CA GLY A 133 10.45 -25.76 -5.06
C GLY A 133 9.52 -24.74 -5.73
N ALA A 134 8.59 -25.18 -6.57
CA ALA A 134 7.61 -24.29 -7.20
C ALA A 134 6.55 -23.80 -6.19
N LEU A 135 6.21 -24.62 -5.19
CA LEU A 135 5.29 -24.24 -4.11
C LEU A 135 5.92 -23.17 -3.20
N ILE A 136 7.18 -23.35 -2.80
CA ILE A 136 7.91 -22.37 -1.98
C ILE A 136 8.06 -21.05 -2.74
N SER A 137 8.36 -21.09 -4.03
CA SER A 137 8.48 -19.88 -4.86
C SER A 137 7.16 -19.10 -4.91
N ARG A 138 6.01 -19.76 -5.08
CA ARG A 138 4.70 -19.09 -5.07
C ARG A 138 4.36 -18.50 -3.70
N LEU A 139 4.72 -19.20 -2.63
CA LEU A 139 4.45 -18.76 -1.26
C LEU A 139 5.29 -17.52 -0.86
N ASN A 140 6.49 -17.39 -1.42
CA ASN A 140 7.37 -16.25 -1.19
C ASN A 140 7.12 -15.09 -2.16
N ASN A 141 6.97 -15.37 -3.46
CA ASN A 141 6.96 -14.33 -4.49
C ASN A 141 5.54 -13.81 -4.79
N ASP A 142 4.54 -14.69 -4.92
CA ASP A 142 3.19 -14.26 -5.32
C ASP A 142 2.47 -13.55 -4.17
N VAL A 143 2.74 -13.94 -2.92
CA VAL A 143 2.14 -13.33 -1.73
C VAL A 143 2.67 -11.90 -1.53
N VAL A 144 3.96 -11.68 -1.78
CA VAL A 144 4.58 -10.34 -1.77
C VAL A 144 4.02 -9.49 -2.92
N GLY A 145 3.83 -10.07 -4.11
CA GLY A 145 3.18 -9.37 -5.22
C GLY A 145 1.76 -8.90 -4.89
N ALA A 146 0.98 -9.72 -4.18
CA ALA A 146 -0.36 -9.37 -3.73
C ALA A 146 -0.36 -8.28 -2.63
N GLN A 147 0.62 -8.31 -1.71
CA GLN A 147 0.82 -7.26 -0.70
C GLN A 147 1.07 -5.91 -1.37
N THR A 148 2.05 -5.83 -2.26
CA THR A 148 2.41 -4.58 -2.96
C THR A 148 1.25 -4.01 -3.77
N ALA A 149 0.40 -4.85 -4.36
CA ALA A 149 -0.78 -4.37 -5.08
C ALA A 149 -1.83 -3.68 -4.18
N VAL A 150 -1.83 -3.97 -2.87
CA VAL A 150 -2.76 -3.38 -1.89
C VAL A 150 -2.14 -2.22 -1.13
N THR A 151 -0.83 -2.27 -0.86
CA THR A 151 -0.10 -1.26 -0.09
C THR A 151 0.66 -0.25 -0.96
N GLY A 152 0.73 -0.48 -2.28
CA GLY A 152 1.37 0.42 -3.24
C GLY A 152 0.60 1.72 -3.35
N THR A 153 1.14 2.77 -2.76
CA THR A 153 0.77 4.17 -2.98
C THR A 153 1.58 4.75 -4.13
#